data_AF-A0AAV5U5E0-F1
#
_entry.id   AF-A0AAV5U5E0-F1
#
_cell.length_a   1.000
_cell.length_b   1.000
_cell.length_c   1.000
_cell.angle_alpha   90.00
_cell.angle_beta   90.00
_cell.angle_gamma   90.00
#
_symmetry.space_group_name_H-M   'P 1'
#
loop_
_entity.id
_entity.type
_entity.pdbx_description
1 polymer ?
#
loop_
_entity_poly.entity_id
_entity_poly.type
_entity_poly.pdbx_seq_one_letter_code
_entity_poly.pdbx_strand_id
1 'polypeptide(L)'
;DNLLFLLKLGDFFQIKLILDLCEEFLITSTVLSLASKLLLSDQYCLVKLQGHCLDLLKTMEDVKELKKTSEYKDLSDATKVALYEKIVSE
;
A
#
# COMPACT_ATOMS: atom_id res chain seq x y z
N ASP A 1 -7.13 10.48 -9.34
CA ASP A 1 -6.96 11.90 -8.97
C ASP A 1 -7.62 12.31 -7.66
N ASN A 2 -8.94 12.14 -7.47
CA ASN A 2 -9.63 12.65 -6.26
C ASN A 2 -9.16 12.02 -4.93
N LEU A 3 -8.83 10.72 -4.95
CA LEU A 3 -8.34 9.99 -3.78
C LEU A 3 -6.98 10.52 -3.28
N LEU A 4 -6.08 10.85 -4.20
CA LEU A 4 -4.74 11.37 -3.88
C LEU A 4 -4.83 12.75 -3.23
N PHE A 5 -5.75 13.58 -3.69
CA PHE A 5 -6.06 14.87 -3.06
C PHE A 5 -6.62 14.70 -1.66
N LEU A 6 -7.55 13.75 -1.47
CA LEU A 6 -8.13 13.47 -0.17
C LEU A 6 -7.07 12.95 0.81
N LEU A 7 -6.20 12.05 0.36
CA LEU A 7 -5.06 11.55 1.13
C LEU A 7 -4.10 12.67 1.54
N LYS A 8 -3.69 13.53 0.59
CA LYS A 8 -2.88 14.72 0.89
C LYS A 8 -3.53 15.64 1.92
N LEU A 9 -4.83 15.86 1.81
CA LEU A 9 -5.56 16.71 2.74
C LEU A 9 -5.67 16.04 4.12
N GLY A 10 -5.96 14.74 4.16
CA GLY A 10 -6.03 13.93 5.37
C GLY A 10 -4.71 13.93 6.13
N ASP A 11 -3.60 13.77 5.41
CA ASP A 11 -2.25 13.85 5.95
C ASP A 11 -1.92 15.28 6.43
N PHE A 12 -2.17 16.30 5.60
CA PHE A 12 -1.87 17.69 5.91
C PHE A 12 -2.63 18.21 7.15
N PHE A 13 -3.89 17.83 7.29
CA PHE A 13 -4.71 18.20 8.44
C PHE A 13 -4.66 17.18 9.58
N GLN A 14 -3.91 16.07 9.44
CA GLN A 14 -3.90 14.92 10.35
C GLN A 14 -5.32 14.41 10.71
N ILE A 15 -6.25 14.50 9.75
CA ILE A 15 -7.63 14.06 9.94
C ILE A 15 -7.69 12.56 9.67
N LYS A 16 -7.60 11.80 10.77
CA LYS A 16 -7.70 10.33 10.73
C LYS A 16 -8.94 9.83 10.01
N LEU A 17 -10.05 10.55 10.10
CA LEU A 17 -11.32 10.21 9.44
C LEU A 17 -11.20 10.13 7.91
N ILE A 18 -10.43 11.04 7.30
CA ILE A 18 -10.21 11.07 5.86
C ILE A 18 -9.31 9.89 5.44
N LEU A 19 -8.25 9.65 6.22
CA LEU A 19 -7.34 8.52 6.00
C LEU A 19 -8.09 7.19 6.09
N ASP A 20 -8.94 7.02 7.10
CA ASP A 20 -9.76 5.81 7.30
C ASP A 20 -10.73 5.58 6.14
N LEU A 21 -11.39 6.64 5.65
CA LEU A 21 -12.30 6.57 4.50
C LEU A 21 -11.56 6.22 3.21
N CYS A 22 -10.37 6.79 3.01
CA CYS A 22 -9.51 6.42 1.89
C CYS A 22 -9.05 4.96 2.02
N GLU A 23 -8.65 4.52 3.20
CA GLU A 23 -8.28 3.14 3.50
C GLU A 23 -9.40 2.18 3.16
N GLU A 24 -10.62 2.43 3.64
CA GLU A 24 -11.78 1.59 3.37
C GLU A 24 -12.12 1.56 1.88
N PHE A 25 -12.03 2.71 1.20
CA PHE A 25 -12.25 2.81 -0.24
C PHE A 25 -11.18 2.04 -1.04
N LEU A 26 -9.92 2.10 -0.63
CA LEU A 26 -8.80 1.38 -1.23
C LEU A 26 -8.88 -0.14 -0.99
N ILE A 27 -9.36 -0.56 0.18
CA ILE A 27 -9.62 -1.97 0.50
C ILE A 27 -10.76 -2.49 -0.37
N THR A 28 -11.88 -1.76 -0.42
CA THR A 28 -13.10 -2.16 -1.13
C THR A 28 -12.94 -2.09 -2.65
N SER A 29 -12.17 -1.12 -3.16
CA SER A 29 -11.95 -0.93 -4.58
C SER A 29 -10.83 -1.84 -5.08
N THR A 30 -11.16 -2.83 -5.92
CA THR A 30 -10.20 -3.69 -6.64
C THR A 30 -9.68 -3.07 -7.93
N VAL A 31 -10.03 -1.80 -8.20
CA VAL A 31 -9.62 -1.09 -9.41
C VAL A 31 -8.11 -0.81 -9.43
N LEU A 32 -7.49 -0.69 -8.26
CA LEU A 32 -6.06 -0.50 -8.10
C LEU A 32 -5.36 -1.83 -7.87
N SER A 33 -4.24 -2.03 -8.57
CA SER A 33 -3.37 -3.18 -8.34
C SER A 33 -2.83 -3.16 -6.92
N LEU A 34 -2.51 -4.34 -6.40
CA LEU A 34 -2.02 -4.50 -5.04
C LEU A 34 -0.74 -3.68 -4.78
N ALA A 35 0.12 -3.56 -5.80
CA ALA A 35 1.31 -2.72 -5.76
C ALA A 35 0.99 -1.23 -5.60
N SER A 36 0.07 -0.68 -6.38
CA SER A 36 -0.43 0.69 -6.20
C SER A 36 -0.99 0.93 -4.80
N LYS A 37 -1.76 -0.02 -4.24
CA LYS A 37 -2.31 0.09 -2.87
C LYS A 37 -1.21 0.08 -1.82
N LEU A 38 -0.20 -0.78 -1.98
CA LEU A 38 0.95 -0.84 -1.09
C LEU A 38 1.76 0.46 -1.16
N LEU A 39 1.98 1.00 -2.35
CA LEU A 39 2.68 2.27 -2.54
C LEU A 39 1.95 3.44 -1.85
N LEU A 40 0.62 3.51 -1.99
CA LEU A 40 -0.18 4.53 -1.32
C LEU A 40 -0.17 4.35 0.20
N SER A 41 -0.26 3.11 0.70
CA SER A 41 -0.18 2.88 2.15
C SER A 41 1.19 3.19 2.72
N ASP A 42 2.26 2.94 1.99
CA ASP A 42 3.61 3.35 2.36
C ASP A 42 3.75 4.87 2.39
N GLN A 43 3.32 5.54 1.31
CA GLN A 43 3.48 6.98 1.14
C GLN A 43 2.64 7.81 2.13
N TYR A 44 1.48 7.30 2.53
CA TYR A 44 0.55 7.97 3.46
C TYR A 44 0.43 7.28 4.83
N CYS A 45 1.32 6.32 5.14
CA CYS A 45 1.32 5.55 6.40
C CYS A 45 -0.04 4.95 6.79
N LEU A 46 -0.78 4.40 5.81
CA LEU A 46 -2.10 3.80 6.00
C LEU A 46 -1.99 2.37 6.57
N VAL A 47 -2.05 2.25 7.89
CA VAL A 47 -1.69 1.01 8.60
C VAL A 47 -2.63 -0.16 8.30
N LYS A 48 -3.94 0.05 8.13
CA LYS A 48 -4.89 -1.04 7.80
C LYS A 48 -4.73 -1.48 6.36
N LEU A 49 -4.55 -0.54 5.43
CA LEU A 49 -4.28 -0.88 4.02
C LEU A 49 -2.95 -1.63 3.88
N GLN A 50 -1.91 -1.19 4.60
CA GLN A 50 -0.63 -1.87 4.61
C GLN A 50 -0.76 -3.28 5.20
N GLY A 51 -1.49 -3.43 6.31
CA GLY A 51 -1.80 -4.73 6.90
C GLY A 51 -2.55 -5.67 5.95
N HIS A 52 -3.56 -5.15 5.25
CA HIS A 52 -4.32 -5.92 4.26
C HIS A 52 -3.46 -6.30 3.05
N CYS A 53 -2.63 -5.40 2.53
CA CYS A 53 -1.69 -5.69 1.46
C CYS A 53 -0.64 -6.72 1.90
N LEU A 54 -0.13 -6.65 3.14
CA LEU A 54 0.81 -7.63 3.69
C LEU A 54 0.19 -9.01 3.87
N ASP A 55 -1.09 -9.09 4.26
CA ASP A 55 -1.79 -10.36 4.39
C ASP A 55 -1.99 -11.05 3.03
N LEU A 56 -2.20 -10.26 1.97
CA LEU A 56 -2.23 -10.75 0.59
C LEU A 56 -0.83 -11.10 0.05
N LEU A 57 0.20 -10.30 0.37
CA LEU A 57 1.59 -10.47 -0.08
C LEU A 57 2.36 -11.59 0.65
N LYS A 58 1.66 -12.48 1.34
CA LYS A 58 2.24 -13.59 2.08
C LYS A 58 2.96 -14.61 1.21
N THR A 59 2.58 -14.68 -0.07
CA THR A 59 3.07 -15.71 -0.99
C THR A 59 4.21 -15.19 -1.85
N MET A 60 5.25 -16.02 -2.04
CA MET A 60 6.39 -15.68 -2.91
C MET A 60 5.95 -15.35 -4.35
N GLU A 61 4.84 -15.94 -4.81
CA GLU A 61 4.22 -15.65 -6.11
C GLU A 61 3.71 -14.22 -6.21
N ASP A 62 3.06 -13.74 -5.15
CA ASP A 62 2.52 -12.38 -5.03
C ASP A 62 3.65 -11.35 -5.08
N VAL A 63 4.76 -11.59 -4.38
CA VAL A 63 5.96 -10.73 -4.46
C VAL A 63 6.59 -10.77 -5.86
N LYS A 64 6.52 -11.90 -6.55
CA LYS A 64 7.05 -12.05 -7.91
C LYS A 64 6.20 -11.33 -8.94
N GLU A 65 4.88 -11.31 -8.76
CA GLU A 65 3.93 -10.52 -9.54
C GLU A 65 4.07 -9.02 -9.23
N LEU A 66 4.24 -8.67 -7.95
CA LEU A 66 4.55 -7.32 -7.49
C LEU A 66 5.84 -6.82 -8.13
N LYS A 67 6.92 -7.62 -8.10
CA LYS A 67 8.21 -7.26 -8.70
C LYS A 67 8.13 -7.02 -10.22
N LYS A 68 7.13 -7.59 -10.89
CA LYS A 68 6.87 -7.37 -12.33
C LYS A 68 6.08 -6.11 -12.63
N THR A 69 5.35 -5.55 -11.65
CA THR A 69 4.57 -4.32 -11.85
C THR A 69 5.46 -3.09 -11.74
N SER A 70 5.18 -2.07 -12.56
CA SER A 70 5.93 -0.81 -12.57
C SER A 70 5.87 -0.10 -11.22
N GLU A 71 4.79 -0.25 -10.47
CA GLU A 71 4.66 0.31 -9.12
C GLU A 71 5.70 -0.21 -8.12
N TYR A 72 6.28 -1.40 -8.34
CA TYR A 72 7.38 -1.88 -7.50
C TYR A 72 8.67 -1.08 -7.70
N LYS A 73 8.88 -0.47 -8.86
CA LYS A 73 10.03 0.44 -9.04
C LYS A 73 9.88 1.69 -8.17
N ASP A 74 8.65 2.22 -8.09
CA ASP A 74 8.30 3.41 -7.31
C ASP A 74 8.20 3.17 -5.79
N LEU A 75 8.18 1.92 -5.32
CA LEU A 75 8.26 1.62 -3.89
C LEU A 75 9.59 2.10 -3.29
N SER A 76 9.52 2.68 -2.09
CA SER A 76 10.70 3.03 -1.31
C SER A 76 11.55 1.80 -1.01
N ASP A 77 12.87 1.97 -0.93
CA ASP A 77 13.79 0.90 -0.54
C ASP A 77 13.41 0.30 0.83
N ALA A 78 12.86 1.10 1.74
CA ALA A 78 12.35 0.64 3.04
C ALA A 78 11.22 -0.41 2.91
N THR A 79 10.23 -0.17 2.04
CA THR A 79 9.11 -1.10 1.82
C THR A 79 9.56 -2.36 1.10
N LYS A 80 10.49 -2.21 0.14
CA LYS A 80 11.11 -3.35 -0.56
C LYS A 80 11.86 -4.24 0.41
N VAL A 81 12.68 -3.66 1.29
CA VAL A 81 13.42 -4.39 2.33
C VAL A 81 12.47 -5.05 3.31
N ALA A 82 11.45 -4.34 3.79
CA ALA A 82 10.45 -4.91 4.69
C ALA A 82 9.69 -6.08 4.05
N LEU A 83 9.35 -5.99 2.76
CA LEU A 83 8.80 -7.13 2.01
C LEU A 83 9.78 -8.28 1.96
N TYR A 84 11.02 -8.02 1.51
CA TYR A 84 12.05 -9.04 1.36
C TYR A 84 12.41 -9.73 2.67
N GLU A 85 12.51 -9.00 3.79
CA GLU A 85 12.72 -9.58 5.12
C GLU A 85 11.54 -10.46 5.54
N LYS A 86 10.31 -10.04 5.24
CA LYS A 86 9.10 -10.81 5.57
C LYS A 86 9.07 -12.17 4.85
N ILE A 87 9.31 -12.18 3.53
CA ILE A 87 9.33 -13.42 2.72
C ILE A 87 10.59 -14.28 2.94
N VAL A 88 11.72 -13.72 3.38
CA VAL A 88 12.93 -14.49 3.72
C VAL A 88 12.85 -15.11 5.12
N SER A 89 12.02 -14.54 6.01
CA SER A 89 11.83 -15.04 7.37
C SER A 89 10.79 -16.17 7.50
N GLU A 90 10.15 -16.58 6.39
CA GLU A 90 9.27 -17.76 6.32
C GLU A 90 9.99 -19.01 5.79
#